data_AF-E2ZNC7-F1
#
_entry.id   AF-E2ZNC7-F1
#
_cell.length_a   1.000
_cell.length_b   1.000
_cell.length_c   1.000
_cell.angle_alpha   90.00
_cell.angle_beta   90.00
_cell.angle_gamma   90.00
#
_symmetry.space_group_name_H-M   'P 1'
#
loop_
_entity.id
_entity.type
_entity.pdbx_description
1 polymer ?
#
loop_
_entity_poly.entity_id
_entity_poly.type
_entity_poly.pdbx_seq_one_letter_code
_entity_poly.pdbx_strand_id
1 'polypeptide(L)'
;KDIRLINSHYDDLYRIPDGGVIQVDYPDGRSFTARVEHLDDYHFDMGGLGNVFHICQFAEVMERNHADFYPEIQTQDEQAAWELGGKGYLAIQSCEDGWDYTLYHSDYSVMDGGQLDAPELTIQEAREQILEAHHMEKGRRLLQDYDAVMDKVAEAEELSADHRPSTLEKLAELASDTSAPKSSARSAPEL
;
A
#
# COMPACT_ATOMS: atom_id res chain seq x y z
N LYS A 1 16.36 15.75 22.28
CA LYS A 1 15.40 16.84 22.06
C LYS A 1 14.23 16.24 21.29
N ASP A 2 13.01 16.71 21.52
CA ASP A 2 11.82 16.23 20.81
C ASP A 2 11.01 17.41 20.28
N ILE A 3 10.31 17.17 19.18
CA ILE A 3 9.43 18.13 18.51
C ILE A 3 8.01 17.72 18.86
N ARG A 4 7.25 18.66 19.41
CA ARG A 4 5.84 18.46 19.74
C ARG A 4 4.99 18.78 18.51
N LEU A 5 4.17 17.84 18.09
CA LEU A 5 3.12 18.06 17.11
C LEU A 5 1.77 18.07 17.82
N ILE A 6 0.99 19.12 17.55
CA ILE A 6 -0.27 19.40 18.23
C ILE A 6 -1.40 19.54 17.20
N ASN A 7 -2.65 19.42 17.64
CA ASN A 7 -3.80 19.82 16.84
C ASN A 7 -4.06 21.34 16.92
N SER A 8 -5.02 21.83 16.14
CA SER A 8 -5.48 23.23 16.13
C SER A 8 -6.12 23.68 17.45
N HIS A 9 -6.49 22.73 18.32
CA HIS A 9 -6.99 22.96 19.67
C HIS A 9 -5.89 22.99 20.73
N TYR A 10 -4.63 22.88 20.31
CA TYR A 10 -3.43 22.89 21.14
C TYR A 10 -3.23 21.65 22.03
N ASP A 11 -3.90 20.54 21.71
CA ASP A 11 -3.64 19.25 22.35
C ASP A 11 -2.41 18.57 21.74
N ASP A 12 -1.56 17.99 22.60
CA ASP A 12 -0.41 17.18 22.16
C ASP A 12 -0.87 15.90 21.45
N LEU A 13 -0.49 15.74 20.18
CA LEU A 13 -0.75 14.53 19.41
C LEU A 13 0.46 13.59 19.45
N TYR A 14 1.65 14.11 19.12
CA TYR A 14 2.86 13.31 18.96
C TYR A 14 4.09 14.03 19.49
N ARG A 15 5.10 13.24 19.87
CA ARG A 15 6.46 13.69 20.18
C ARG A 15 7.43 12.99 19.26
N ILE A 16 8.06 13.74 18.38
CA ILE A 16 8.98 13.23 17.38
C ILE A 16 10.41 13.46 17.88
N PRO A 17 11.28 12.43 17.94
CA PRO A 17 12.69 12.65 18.21
C PRO A 17 13.28 13.66 17.23
N ASP A 18 14.22 14.49 17.68
CA ASP A 18 14.94 15.42 16.80
C ASP A 18 15.58 14.70 15.61
N GLY A 19 15.32 15.21 14.40
CA GLY A 19 15.68 14.55 13.14
C GLY A 19 14.76 13.39 12.74
N GLY A 20 13.65 13.15 13.43
CA GLY A 20 12.65 12.15 13.04
C GLY A 20 11.92 12.52 11.74
N VAL A 21 11.10 11.59 11.25
CA VAL A 21 10.36 11.76 9.99
C VAL A 21 8.86 11.70 10.28
N ILE A 22 8.10 12.54 9.60
CA ILE A 22 6.64 12.50 9.62
C ILE A 22 6.09 12.25 8.22
N GLN A 23 4.95 11.59 8.16
CA GLN A 23 4.12 11.54 6.96
C GLN A 23 3.01 12.59 7.06
N VAL A 24 2.76 13.29 5.96
CA VAL A 24 1.63 14.20 5.77
C VAL A 24 0.79 13.73 4.58
N ASP A 25 -0.49 13.55 4.80
CA ASP A 25 -1.46 13.08 3.80
C ASP A 25 -2.57 14.13 3.60
N TYR A 26 -2.80 14.52 2.35
CA TYR A 26 -3.85 15.46 1.95
C TYR A 26 -5.06 14.71 1.38
N PRO A 27 -6.28 15.29 1.49
CA PRO A 27 -7.51 14.66 1.03
C PRO A 27 -7.58 14.54 -0.51
N ASP A 28 -6.77 15.30 -1.24
CA ASP A 28 -6.62 15.20 -2.69
C ASP A 28 -5.68 14.04 -3.12
N GLY A 29 -5.24 13.24 -2.15
CA GLY A 29 -4.35 12.09 -2.33
C GLY A 29 -2.87 12.46 -2.40
N ARG A 30 -2.49 13.74 -2.36
CA ARG A 30 -1.07 14.10 -2.22
C ARG A 30 -0.57 13.64 -0.85
N SER A 31 0.60 13.02 -0.83
CA SER A 31 1.28 12.61 0.39
C SER A 31 2.77 12.85 0.24
N PHE A 32 3.44 13.10 1.35
CA PHE A 32 4.90 13.15 1.38
C PHE A 32 5.42 12.87 2.78
N THR A 33 6.71 12.52 2.85
CA THR A 33 7.44 12.38 4.10
C THR A 33 8.40 13.56 4.26
N ALA A 34 8.62 13.99 5.50
CA ALA A 34 9.54 15.08 5.79
C ALA A 34 10.29 14.83 7.08
N ARG A 35 11.62 15.03 7.03
CA ARG A 35 12.44 15.11 8.24
C ARG A 35 12.10 16.39 9.00
N VAL A 36 11.99 16.30 10.31
CA VAL A 36 11.75 17.44 11.19
C VAL A 36 12.92 17.65 12.14
N GLU A 37 13.38 18.88 12.27
CA GLU A 37 14.51 19.25 13.14
C GLU A 37 14.07 20.24 14.21
N HIS A 38 14.47 19.97 15.45
CA HIS A 38 14.12 20.79 16.60
C HIS A 38 14.95 22.08 16.59
N LEU A 39 14.27 23.23 16.64
CA LEU A 39 14.92 24.52 16.85
C LEU A 39 14.76 24.98 18.30
N ASP A 40 13.52 25.10 18.75
CA ASP A 40 13.14 25.42 20.13
C ASP A 40 11.79 24.76 20.51
N ASP A 41 11.27 25.08 21.70
CA ASP A 41 10.04 24.48 22.24
C ASP A 41 8.78 24.69 21.37
N TYR A 42 8.81 25.66 20.44
CA TYR A 42 7.69 26.04 19.59
C TYR A 42 8.02 26.03 18.10
N HIS A 43 9.28 25.95 17.71
CA HIS A 43 9.72 25.97 16.32
C HIS A 43 10.47 24.71 15.91
N PHE A 44 10.17 24.25 14.69
CA PHE A 44 10.90 23.19 14.03
C PHE A 44 11.11 23.52 12.55
N ASP A 45 12.18 22.97 11.98
CA ASP A 45 12.40 22.98 10.53
C ASP A 45 11.78 21.73 9.90
N MET A 46 11.14 21.89 8.75
CA MET A 46 10.56 20.79 7.98
C MET A 46 11.29 20.60 6.64
N GLY A 47 12.01 19.48 6.52
CA GLY A 47 12.73 19.09 5.31
C GLY A 47 14.20 19.54 5.24
N GLY A 48 14.73 20.22 6.26
CA GLY A 48 16.15 20.59 6.36
C GLY A 48 16.57 21.74 5.43
N LEU A 49 15.61 22.48 4.87
CA LEU A 49 15.85 23.53 3.85
C LEU A 49 15.53 24.95 4.34
N GLY A 50 15.32 25.14 5.64
CA GLY A 50 14.94 26.43 6.23
C GLY A 50 13.42 26.68 6.25
N ASN A 51 12.60 25.65 6.06
CA ASN A 51 11.15 25.75 6.15
C ASN A 51 10.71 25.66 7.61
N VAL A 52 10.88 26.77 8.33
CA VAL A 52 10.58 26.85 9.75
C VAL A 52 9.09 27.04 10.00
N PHE A 53 8.53 26.22 10.87
CA PHE A 53 7.15 26.33 11.35
C PHE A 53 7.11 26.56 12.86
N HIS A 54 6.20 27.42 13.29
CA HIS A 54 5.70 27.40 14.65
C HIS A 54 4.67 26.26 14.80
N ILE A 55 4.68 25.50 15.91
CA ILE A 55 3.81 24.33 16.11
C ILE A 55 2.32 24.64 15.93
N CYS A 56 1.84 25.79 16.43
CA CYS A 56 0.46 26.26 16.22
C CYS A 56 0.16 26.58 14.75
N GLN A 57 1.07 27.27 14.06
CA GLN A 57 0.89 27.61 12.65
C GLN A 57 0.82 26.34 11.81
N PHE A 58 1.69 25.36 12.09
CA PHE A 58 1.65 24.06 11.42
C PHE A 58 0.29 23.39 11.62
N ALA A 59 -0.18 23.29 12.87
CA ALA A 59 -1.46 22.67 13.20
C ALA A 59 -2.65 23.36 12.49
N GLU A 60 -2.71 24.68 12.52
CA GLU A 60 -3.75 25.47 11.84
C GLU A 60 -3.69 25.32 10.33
N VAL A 61 -2.49 25.26 9.74
CA VAL A 61 -2.30 25.04 8.30
C VAL A 61 -2.76 23.63 7.91
N MET A 62 -2.42 22.60 8.70
CA MET A 62 -2.83 21.23 8.43
C MET A 62 -4.34 21.07 8.55
N GLU A 63 -4.97 21.62 9.60
CA GLU A 63 -6.43 21.60 9.76
C GLU A 63 -7.13 22.34 8.60
N ARG A 64 -6.67 23.54 8.24
CA ARG A 64 -7.27 24.33 7.13
C ARG A 64 -7.20 23.59 5.80
N ASN A 65 -6.15 22.80 5.59
CA ASN A 65 -5.97 21.99 4.39
C ASN A 65 -6.61 20.58 4.52
N HIS A 66 -7.23 20.27 5.65
CA HIS A 66 -7.75 18.94 5.99
C HIS A 66 -6.71 17.83 5.86
N ALA A 67 -5.44 18.14 6.14
CA ALA A 67 -4.33 17.21 6.06
C ALA A 67 -4.13 16.47 7.38
N ASP A 68 -3.93 15.16 7.29
CA ASP A 68 -3.51 14.33 8.40
C ASP A 68 -1.98 14.28 8.46
N PHE A 69 -1.42 14.21 9.67
CA PHE A 69 0.02 14.04 9.86
C PHE A 69 0.29 13.12 11.05
N TYR A 70 1.34 12.31 10.94
CA TYR A 70 1.71 11.35 11.96
C TYR A 70 3.20 10.97 11.88
N PRO A 71 3.80 10.46 12.96
CA PRO A 71 5.18 9.96 12.94
C PRO A 71 5.32 8.85 11.91
N GLU A 72 6.35 8.93 11.08
CA GLU A 72 6.74 7.81 10.24
C GLU A 72 7.74 6.93 10.99
N ILE A 73 7.40 5.66 11.15
CA ILE A 73 8.29 4.68 11.75
C ILE A 73 9.40 4.34 10.75
N GLN A 74 10.62 4.76 11.08
CA GLN A 74 11.83 4.37 10.37
C GLN A 74 12.35 3.08 11.01
N THR A 75 12.48 2.01 10.21
CA THR A 75 13.03 0.73 10.63
C THR A 75 14.34 0.43 9.88
N GLN A 76 15.23 -0.30 10.54
CA GLN A 76 16.43 -0.89 9.94
C GLN A 76 16.22 -2.36 9.56
N ASP A 77 14.97 -2.84 9.60
CA ASP A 77 14.64 -4.21 9.24
C ASP A 77 14.93 -4.48 7.76
N GLU A 78 15.27 -5.72 7.50
CA GLU A 78 15.52 -6.25 6.15
C GLU A 78 14.22 -6.63 5.44
N GLN A 79 13.06 -6.50 6.09
CA GLN A 79 11.75 -6.71 5.49
C GLN A 79 10.68 -5.84 6.15
N ALA A 80 9.69 -5.41 5.37
CA ALA A 80 8.55 -4.66 5.88
C ALA A 80 7.38 -4.68 4.89
N ALA A 81 6.17 -4.47 5.41
CA ALA A 81 4.97 -4.33 4.60
C ALA A 81 4.25 -3.02 4.91
N TRP A 82 3.60 -2.43 3.91
CA TRP A 82 2.78 -1.23 4.05
C TRP A 82 1.39 -1.42 3.46
N GLU A 83 0.37 -0.96 4.18
CA GLU A 83 -0.97 -0.74 3.66
C GLU A 83 -1.02 0.63 2.97
N LEU A 84 -1.55 0.67 1.74
CA LEU A 84 -1.51 1.83 0.83
C LEU A 84 -2.87 2.56 0.76
N GLY A 85 -3.53 2.79 1.89
CA GLY A 85 -4.77 3.56 1.97
C GLY A 85 -5.90 3.00 1.10
N GLY A 86 -6.12 1.68 1.15
CA GLY A 86 -7.13 0.96 0.38
C GLY A 86 -6.76 0.67 -1.07
N LYS A 87 -5.54 1.01 -1.52
CA LYS A 87 -5.04 0.64 -2.86
C LYS A 87 -4.43 -0.76 -2.90
N GLY A 88 -4.19 -1.34 -1.72
CA GLY A 88 -3.55 -2.64 -1.57
C GLY A 88 -2.36 -2.57 -0.61
N TYR A 89 -1.41 -3.47 -0.83
CA TYR A 89 -0.24 -3.63 0.05
C TYR A 89 1.05 -3.62 -0.75
N LEU A 90 2.12 -3.14 -0.13
CA LEU A 90 3.48 -3.27 -0.64
C LEU A 90 4.28 -4.06 0.39
N ALA A 91 4.81 -5.20 -0.01
CA ALA A 91 5.79 -5.97 0.77
C ALA A 91 7.17 -5.78 0.14
N ILE A 92 8.19 -5.54 0.97
CA ILE A 92 9.58 -5.38 0.56
C ILE A 92 10.45 -6.27 1.45
N GLN A 93 11.42 -6.94 0.86
CA GLN A 93 12.44 -7.74 1.55
C GLN A 93 13.80 -7.53 0.88
N SER A 94 14.88 -7.51 1.65
CA SER A 94 16.23 -7.38 1.13
C SER A 94 16.67 -8.65 0.40
N CYS A 95 17.48 -8.49 -0.64
CA CYS A 95 18.16 -9.56 -1.35
C CYS A 95 19.64 -9.21 -1.54
N GLU A 96 20.46 -10.12 -2.11
CA GLU A 96 21.91 -9.91 -2.23
C GLU A 96 22.28 -8.65 -3.01
N ASP A 97 21.47 -8.31 -4.01
CA ASP A 97 21.72 -7.21 -4.95
C ASP A 97 20.75 -6.02 -4.78
N GLY A 98 19.93 -6.00 -3.72
CA GLY A 98 18.98 -4.91 -3.50
C GLY A 98 17.74 -5.29 -2.69
N TRP A 99 16.57 -5.03 -3.27
CA TRP A 99 15.27 -5.20 -2.60
C TRP A 99 14.26 -5.88 -3.52
N ASP A 100 13.78 -7.05 -3.11
CA ASP A 100 12.63 -7.69 -3.72
C ASP A 100 11.34 -7.04 -3.19
N TYR A 101 10.39 -6.83 -4.08
CA TYR A 101 9.10 -6.25 -3.72
C TYR A 101 7.94 -6.97 -4.39
N THR A 102 6.79 -6.94 -3.72
CA THR A 102 5.52 -7.38 -4.27
C THR A 102 4.44 -6.39 -3.91
N LEU A 103 3.71 -5.93 -4.92
CA LEU A 103 2.51 -5.15 -4.81
C LEU A 103 1.30 -6.09 -4.86
N TYR A 104 0.42 -5.95 -3.89
CA TYR A 104 -0.81 -6.70 -3.81
C TYR A 104 -2.01 -5.76 -3.96
N HIS A 105 -3.11 -6.27 -4.51
CA HIS A 105 -4.42 -5.67 -4.37
C HIS A 105 -4.93 -5.76 -2.92
N SER A 106 -6.06 -5.12 -2.62
CA SER A 106 -6.68 -5.15 -1.29
C SER A 106 -7.18 -6.54 -0.85
N ASP A 107 -7.38 -7.45 -1.81
CA ASP A 107 -7.75 -8.84 -1.58
C ASP A 107 -6.55 -9.79 -1.50
N TYR A 108 -5.33 -9.24 -1.37
CA TYR A 108 -4.06 -9.96 -1.32
C TYR A 108 -3.66 -10.69 -2.62
N SER A 109 -4.38 -10.48 -3.73
CA SER A 109 -3.92 -10.96 -5.02
C SER A 109 -2.72 -10.14 -5.53
N VAL A 110 -1.75 -10.79 -6.17
CA VAL A 110 -0.56 -10.12 -6.71
C VAL A 110 -0.97 -9.17 -7.84
N MET A 111 -0.59 -7.91 -7.69
CA MET A 111 -0.75 -6.86 -8.70
C MET A 111 0.49 -6.77 -9.58
N ASP A 112 1.66 -6.70 -8.94
CA ASP A 112 2.96 -6.65 -9.60
C ASP A 112 4.06 -7.08 -8.62
N GLY A 113 5.26 -7.38 -9.12
CA GLY A 113 6.41 -7.70 -8.30
C GLY A 113 7.70 -7.63 -9.10
N GLY A 114 8.80 -7.38 -8.40
CA GLY A 114 10.11 -7.24 -9.03
C GLY A 114 11.21 -7.02 -8.02
N GLN A 115 12.36 -6.59 -8.54
CA GLN A 115 13.55 -6.29 -7.76
C GLN A 115 14.01 -4.85 -8.04
N LEU A 116 14.45 -4.15 -7.01
CA LEU A 116 15.14 -2.86 -7.08
C LEU A 116 16.63 -3.08 -6.77
N ASP A 117 17.48 -2.93 -7.78
CA ASP A 117 18.93 -3.14 -7.70
C ASP A 117 19.65 -1.96 -7.03
N ALA A 118 19.38 -1.74 -5.74
CA ALA A 118 19.93 -0.62 -4.96
C ALA A 118 20.14 -1.02 -3.48
N PRO A 119 21.14 -1.88 -3.19
CA PRO A 119 21.38 -2.41 -1.84
C PRO A 119 21.85 -1.35 -0.83
N GLU A 120 22.30 -0.19 -1.30
CA GLU A 120 22.70 0.94 -0.46
C GLU A 120 21.52 1.71 0.14
N LEU A 121 20.31 1.54 -0.40
CA LEU A 121 19.12 2.23 0.07
C LEU A 121 18.60 1.60 1.35
N THR A 122 18.03 2.45 2.20
CA THR A 122 17.16 1.98 3.27
C THR A 122 15.84 1.44 2.69
N ILE A 123 15.14 0.60 3.45
CA ILE A 123 13.85 0.05 3.02
C ILE A 123 12.79 1.14 2.78
N GLN A 124 12.87 2.29 3.47
CA GLN A 124 11.99 3.44 3.23
C GLN A 124 12.33 4.15 1.93
N GLU A 125 13.61 4.31 1.60
CA GLU A 125 14.02 4.88 0.31
C GLU A 125 13.67 3.94 -0.85
N ALA A 126 13.87 2.63 -0.68
CA ALA A 126 13.42 1.62 -1.63
C ALA A 126 11.90 1.70 -1.85
N ARG A 127 11.12 1.80 -0.77
CA ARG A 127 9.66 2.00 -0.83
C ARG A 127 9.29 3.22 -1.67
N GLU A 128 9.93 4.36 -1.47
CA GLU A 128 9.62 5.56 -2.27
C GLU A 128 9.89 5.34 -3.76
N GLN A 129 11.03 4.75 -4.13
CA GLN A 129 11.35 4.49 -5.55
C GLN A 129 10.38 3.50 -6.19
N ILE A 130 10.03 2.44 -5.47
CA ILE A 130 9.06 1.44 -5.94
C ILE A 130 7.70 2.10 -6.14
N LEU A 131 7.20 2.84 -5.16
CA LEU A 131 5.90 3.50 -5.28
C LEU A 131 5.88 4.55 -6.40
N GLU A 132 6.95 5.31 -6.59
CA GLU A 132 7.06 6.27 -7.70
C GLU A 132 7.05 5.58 -9.07
N ALA A 133 7.80 4.48 -9.21
CA ALA A 133 7.87 3.70 -10.45
C ALA A 133 6.50 3.12 -10.85
N HIS A 134 5.66 2.81 -9.86
CA HIS A 134 4.31 2.26 -10.05
C HIS A 134 3.18 3.31 -10.00
N HIS A 135 3.51 4.60 -9.86
CA HIS A 135 2.55 5.70 -9.70
C HIS A 135 1.59 5.54 -8.50
N MET A 136 2.11 4.95 -7.42
CA MET A 136 1.43 4.68 -6.16
C MET A 136 1.99 5.49 -4.98
N GLU A 137 2.79 6.53 -5.25
CA GLU A 137 3.42 7.40 -4.24
C GLU A 137 2.42 8.22 -3.41
N LYS A 138 1.17 8.26 -3.87
CA LYS A 138 0.07 9.07 -3.33
C LYS A 138 -0.76 8.31 -2.29
N GLY A 139 -1.07 8.96 -1.19
CA GLY A 139 -1.99 8.50 -0.16
C GLY A 139 -1.29 7.92 1.07
N ARG A 140 -2.14 7.45 2.00
CA ARG A 140 -1.72 6.95 3.29
C ARG A 140 -0.87 5.69 3.17
N ARG A 141 0.21 5.65 3.95
CA ARG A 141 1.11 4.48 4.06
C ARG A 141 1.23 4.09 5.52
N LEU A 142 0.75 2.90 5.86
CA LEU A 142 0.80 2.38 7.22
C LEU A 142 1.67 1.14 7.29
N LEU A 143 2.75 1.21 8.06
CA LEU A 143 3.60 0.06 8.34
C LEU A 143 2.76 -1.06 8.97
N GLN A 144 2.89 -2.27 8.44
CA GLN A 144 2.25 -3.49 8.89
C GLN A 144 3.32 -4.50 9.32
N ASP A 145 2.89 -5.50 10.10
CA ASP A 145 3.69 -6.67 10.36
C ASP A 145 3.84 -7.49 9.06
N TYR A 146 5.07 -7.75 8.64
CA TYR A 146 5.36 -8.42 7.37
C TYR A 146 4.79 -9.84 7.35
N ASP A 147 5.09 -10.62 8.40
CA ASP A 147 4.67 -12.03 8.48
C ASP A 147 3.14 -12.14 8.47
N ALA A 148 2.44 -11.26 9.19
CA ALA A 148 0.98 -11.22 9.18
C ALA A 148 0.37 -10.84 7.82
N VAL A 149 1.06 -10.05 7.00
CA VAL A 149 0.63 -9.78 5.61
C VAL A 149 0.85 -11.02 4.76
N MET A 150 2.00 -11.68 4.88
CA MET A 150 2.32 -12.89 4.13
C MET A 150 1.40 -14.07 4.47
N ASP A 151 1.02 -14.23 5.74
CA ASP A 151 0.04 -15.24 6.16
C ASP A 151 -1.32 -15.04 5.47
N LYS A 152 -1.78 -13.78 5.34
CA LYS A 152 -3.03 -13.46 4.65
C LYS A 152 -2.95 -13.67 3.14
N VAL A 153 -1.79 -13.40 2.54
CA VAL A 153 -1.56 -13.72 1.12
C VAL A 153 -1.69 -15.22 0.91
N ALA A 154 -1.05 -16.04 1.75
CA ALA A 154 -1.16 -17.49 1.66
C ALA A 154 -2.61 -17.98 1.84
N GLU A 155 -3.35 -17.44 2.80
CA GLU A 155 -4.77 -17.77 3.01
C GLU A 155 -5.63 -17.40 1.80
N ALA A 156 -5.43 -16.21 1.22
CA ALA A 156 -6.16 -15.75 0.04
C ALA A 156 -5.87 -16.63 -1.20
N GLU A 157 -4.61 -17.08 -1.36
CA GLU A 157 -4.23 -18.01 -2.42
C GLU A 157 -4.94 -19.36 -2.27
N GLU A 158 -4.99 -19.94 -1.07
CA GLU A 158 -5.72 -21.20 -0.81
C GLU A 158 -7.21 -21.08 -1.12
N LEU A 159 -7.88 -20.02 -0.66
CA LEU A 159 -9.29 -19.77 -0.93
C LEU A 159 -9.59 -19.59 -2.43
N SER A 160 -8.65 -18.98 -3.17
CA SER A 160 -8.76 -18.81 -4.62
C SER A 160 -8.61 -20.13 -5.39
N ALA A 161 -7.80 -21.05 -4.87
CA ALA A 161 -7.58 -22.37 -5.45
C ALA A 161 -8.84 -23.25 -5.31
N ASP A 162 -9.52 -23.16 -4.17
CA ASP A 162 -10.77 -23.89 -3.90
C ASP A 162 -11.97 -23.38 -4.72
N HIS A 163 -11.94 -22.13 -5.19
CA HIS A 163 -13.02 -21.52 -5.98
C HIS A 163 -12.87 -21.64 -7.51
N ARG A 164 -11.86 -22.34 -8.03
CA ARG A 164 -11.82 -22.66 -9.48
C ARG A 164 -12.86 -23.75 -9.77
N PRO A 165 -13.97 -23.47 -10.51
CA PRO A 165 -14.81 -24.55 -11.01
C PRO A 165 -13.91 -25.43 -11.88
N SER A 166 -13.85 -26.71 -11.49
CA SER A 166 -12.96 -27.66 -12.13
C SER A 166 -13.26 -27.70 -13.63
N THR A 167 -12.24 -27.80 -14.48
CA THR A 167 -12.45 -28.00 -15.92
C THR A 167 -13.34 -29.22 -16.22
N LEU A 168 -13.44 -30.16 -15.28
CA LEU A 168 -14.40 -31.26 -15.30
C LEU A 168 -15.87 -30.82 -15.17
N GLU A 169 -16.20 -29.81 -14.37
CA GLU A 169 -17.57 -29.29 -14.24
C GLU A 169 -18.01 -28.57 -15.52
N LYS A 170 -17.13 -27.76 -16.14
CA LYS A 170 -17.40 -27.17 -17.46
C LYS A 170 -17.56 -28.21 -18.57
N LEU A 171 -16.80 -29.32 -18.53
CA LEU A 171 -16.98 -30.42 -19.47
C LEU A 171 -18.31 -31.17 -19.24
N ALA A 172 -18.75 -31.30 -17.99
CA ALA A 172 -20.04 -31.92 -17.65
C ALA A 172 -21.23 -31.06 -18.10
N GLU A 173 -21.16 -29.73 -17.95
CA GLU A 173 -22.17 -28.81 -18.46
C GLU A 173 -22.27 -28.86 -20.00
N LEU A 174 -21.14 -28.84 -20.71
CA LEU A 174 -21.12 -28.97 -22.19
C LEU A 174 -21.58 -30.36 -22.69
N ALA A 175 -21.32 -31.43 -21.94
CA ALA A 175 -21.79 -32.78 -22.31
C ALA A 175 -23.30 -32.95 -22.10
N SER A 176 -23.90 -32.20 -21.16
CA SER A 176 -25.35 -32.26 -20.90
C SER A 176 -26.21 -31.59 -21.99
N ASP A 177 -25.62 -30.73 -22.81
CA ASP A 177 -26.29 -30.03 -23.92
C ASP A 177 -26.32 -30.83 -25.24
N THR A 178 -25.73 -32.03 -25.27
CA THR A 178 -25.70 -32.90 -26.46
C THR A 178 -26.70 -34.07 -26.36
N SER A 179 -27.99 -33.77 -26.12
CA SER A 179 -29.07 -34.77 -26.21
C SER A 179 -29.92 -34.62 -27.49
N ALA A 180 -29.38 -35.19 -28.57
CA ALA A 180 -30.03 -35.79 -29.75
C ALA A 180 -31.05 -35.01 -30.64
N PRO A 181 -31.01 -35.20 -31.97
CA PRO A 181 -31.87 -34.52 -32.93
C PRO A 181 -33.27 -35.13 -33.00
N LYS A 182 -34.32 -34.29 -33.09
CA LYS A 182 -35.68 -34.77 -33.42
C LYS A 182 -35.75 -35.10 -34.92
N SER A 183 -35.77 -36.39 -35.22
CA SER A 183 -36.20 -36.97 -36.50
C SER A 183 -37.53 -36.36 -36.95
N SER A 184 -37.53 -35.71 -38.12
CA SER A 184 -38.75 -35.38 -38.87
C SER A 184 -38.75 -36.19 -40.16
N ALA A 185 -39.39 -37.36 -40.13
CA ALA A 185 -39.79 -38.08 -41.32
C ALA A 185 -41.09 -37.45 -41.87
N ARG A 186 -41.05 -36.84 -43.06
CA ARG A 186 -42.24 -36.51 -43.83
C ARG A 186 -42.17 -37.24 -45.16
N SER A 187 -43.04 -38.24 -45.30
CA SER A 187 -43.17 -39.12 -46.46
C SER A 187 -43.48 -38.37 -47.75
N ALA A 188 -42.88 -38.87 -48.84
CA ALA A 188 -43.19 -38.54 -50.24
C ALA A 188 -44.30 -39.49 -50.78
N PRO A 189 -44.91 -39.20 -51.94
CA PRO A 189 -46.28 -39.58 -52.29
C PRO A 189 -46.40 -40.92 -53.03
N GLU A 190 -47.62 -41.48 -53.06
CA GLU A 190 -48.01 -42.48 -54.07
C GLU A 190 -49.21 -41.98 -54.88
N LEU A 191 -48.98 -42.02 -56.21
CA LEU A 191 -49.88 -42.14 -57.38
C LEU A 191 -51.04 -41.14 -57.56
#